data_AF-A0A6B8RLU0-F1
#
_entry.id   AF-A0A6B8RLU0-F1
#
_cell.length_a   1.000
_cell.length_b   1.000
_cell.length_c   1.000
_cell.angle_alpha   90.00
_cell.angle_beta   90.00
_cell.angle_gamma   90.00
#
_symmetry.space_group_name_H-M   'P 1'
#
loop_
_entity.id
_entity.type
_entity.pdbx_description
1 polymer ?
#
loop_
_entity_poly.entity_id
_entity_poly.type
_entity_poly.pdbx_seq_one_letter_code
_entity_poly.pdbx_strand_id
1 'polypeptide(L)'
;MYIDDMFSDLHQESTHLEAVPMSKFYARFYELGADPYLPILELKGDNITTERLALFDKKGMRSELEPEETSLFRLITQKPKRFYYELNGKDENDLMVTMIRDAKVRYILKEDPKPPKIKYDVRLSGIVAESGNEEVVDTSVYELVEEREIKLKVVRLLEKIQSAGLDPLGFGLHYLSYHWNPKGDWEAWQALYPQLKFEADVQVQLRSEGFVK
;
A
#
# COMPACT_ATOMS: atom_id res chain seq x y z
N MET A 1 20.40 20.77 4.30
CA MET A 1 19.92 21.15 5.64
C MET A 1 18.41 21.40 5.67
N TYR A 2 17.80 22.29 4.87
CA TYR A 2 16.32 22.42 4.86
C TYR A 2 15.57 21.32 4.08
N ILE A 3 16.19 20.78 3.03
CA ILE A 3 15.56 19.78 2.16
C ILE A 3 15.54 18.39 2.80
N ASP A 4 16.65 17.98 3.43
CA ASP A 4 16.76 16.67 4.12
C ASP A 4 15.79 16.53 5.30
N ASP A 5 15.66 17.59 6.12
CA ASP A 5 14.71 17.62 7.25
C ASP A 5 13.26 17.52 6.74
N MET A 6 12.93 18.23 5.64
CA MET A 6 11.62 18.14 5.02
C MET A 6 11.34 16.72 4.47
N PHE A 7 12.33 16.07 3.87
CA PHE A 7 12.19 14.69 3.39
C PHE A 7 12.00 13.70 4.54
N SER A 8 12.73 13.88 5.63
CA SER A 8 12.54 13.11 6.86
C SER A 8 11.12 13.26 7.42
N ASP A 9 10.59 14.48 7.50
CA ASP A 9 9.24 14.74 8.01
C ASP A 9 8.17 14.07 7.11
N LEU A 10 8.33 14.16 5.79
CA LEU A 10 7.40 13.56 4.83
C LEU A 10 7.44 12.03 4.86
N HIS A 11 8.64 11.45 5.02
CA HIS A 11 8.81 10.02 5.23
C HIS A 11 8.09 9.58 6.50
N GLN A 12 8.24 10.32 7.60
CA GLN A 12 7.58 10.00 8.85
C GLN A 12 6.05 10.09 8.73
N GLU A 13 5.49 11.08 8.02
CA GLU A 13 4.05 11.15 7.75
C GLU A 13 3.53 9.93 6.95
N SER A 14 4.32 9.42 6.00
CA SER A 14 3.92 8.32 5.12
C SER A 14 4.10 6.93 5.74
N THR A 15 4.99 6.78 6.72
CA THR A 15 5.21 5.51 7.42
C THR A 15 4.46 5.43 8.75
N HIS A 16 4.14 6.57 9.38
CA HIS A 16 3.43 6.59 10.66
C HIS A 16 2.00 6.05 10.53
N LEU A 17 1.72 5.00 11.30
CA LEU A 17 0.41 4.37 11.36
C LEU A 17 -0.46 5.05 12.43
N GLU A 18 -1.69 5.38 12.05
CA GLU A 18 -2.70 5.77 13.03
C GLU A 18 -3.04 4.60 13.96
N ALA A 19 -3.38 4.93 15.22
CA ALA A 19 -3.84 3.95 16.17
C ALA A 19 -5.11 3.24 15.65
N VAL A 20 -5.10 1.92 15.64
CA VAL A 20 -6.28 1.12 15.28
C VAL A 20 -7.16 1.01 16.53
N PRO A 21 -8.42 1.51 16.51
CA PRO A 21 -9.32 1.35 17.65
C PRO A 21 -9.53 -0.14 17.95
N MET A 22 -9.50 -0.48 19.23
CA MET A 22 -9.66 -1.88 19.67
C MET A 22 -10.99 -2.49 19.18
N SER A 23 -12.06 -1.69 19.09
CA SER A 23 -13.34 -2.11 18.52
C SER A 23 -13.22 -2.56 17.05
N LYS A 24 -12.41 -1.88 16.24
CA LYS A 24 -12.16 -2.23 14.83
C LYS A 24 -11.34 -3.52 14.73
N PHE A 25 -10.35 -3.70 15.60
CA PHE A 25 -9.61 -4.95 15.67
C PHE A 25 -10.53 -6.12 16.03
N TYR A 26 -11.36 -5.97 17.08
CA TYR A 26 -12.31 -7.00 17.49
C TYR A 26 -13.32 -7.36 16.41
N ALA A 27 -13.87 -6.36 15.70
CA ALA A 27 -14.79 -6.62 14.58
C ALA A 27 -14.11 -7.52 13.53
N ARG A 28 -12.90 -7.16 13.08
CA ARG A 28 -12.14 -7.97 12.11
C ARG A 28 -11.73 -9.34 12.67
N PHE A 29 -11.51 -9.46 13.98
CA PHE A 29 -11.17 -10.74 14.60
C PHE A 29 -12.33 -11.75 14.57
N TYR A 30 -13.58 -11.29 14.59
CA TYR A 30 -14.75 -12.18 14.58
C TYR A 30 -15.49 -12.23 13.24
N GLU A 31 -15.35 -11.21 12.39
CA GLU A 31 -15.96 -11.19 11.05
C GLU A 31 -15.24 -12.12 10.06
N LEU A 32 -16.02 -12.79 9.21
CA LEU A 32 -15.51 -13.58 8.10
C LEU A 32 -15.06 -12.67 6.95
N GLY A 33 -14.03 -13.10 6.23
CA GLY A 33 -13.58 -12.42 5.01
C GLY A 33 -12.81 -11.11 5.21
N ALA A 34 -12.44 -10.76 6.44
CA ALA A 34 -11.54 -9.65 6.71
C ALA A 34 -10.66 -9.96 7.92
N ASP A 35 -9.35 -10.10 7.71
CA ASP A 35 -8.42 -10.43 8.77
C ASP A 35 -7.90 -9.20 9.52
N PRO A 36 -7.66 -9.31 10.84
CA PRO A 36 -7.16 -8.21 11.64
C PRO A 36 -5.69 -7.89 11.38
N TYR A 37 -5.33 -6.64 11.62
CA TYR A 37 -3.95 -6.16 11.60
C TYR A 37 -3.76 -5.07 12.67
N LEU A 38 -2.53 -4.91 13.17
CA LEU A 38 -2.15 -3.87 14.13
C LEU A 38 -0.78 -3.30 13.80
N PRO A 39 -0.54 -2.00 14.05
CA PRO A 39 0.80 -1.42 14.07
C PRO A 39 1.68 -2.12 15.11
N ILE A 40 2.95 -2.32 14.78
CA ILE A 40 3.96 -2.80 15.71
C ILE A 40 4.71 -1.58 16.23
N LEU A 41 4.77 -1.45 17.56
CA LEU A 41 5.54 -0.42 18.23
C LEU A 41 6.97 -0.92 18.41
N GLU A 42 7.94 -0.20 17.87
CA GLU A 42 9.36 -0.51 18.00
C GLU A 42 10.09 0.64 18.70
N LEU A 43 10.99 0.31 19.63
CA LEU A 43 11.86 1.27 20.28
C LEU A 43 13.17 1.36 19.51
N LYS A 44 13.42 2.49 18.85
CA LYS A 44 14.68 2.82 18.18
C LYS A 44 15.39 3.93 18.96
N GLY A 45 16.26 3.52 19.90
CA GLY A 45 16.86 4.43 20.87
C GLY A 45 15.81 4.96 21.85
N ASP A 46 15.67 6.27 21.95
CA ASP A 46 14.66 6.94 22.79
C ASP A 46 13.33 7.21 22.04
N ASN A 47 13.25 6.85 20.75
CA ASN A 47 12.08 7.08 19.91
C ASN A 47 11.25 5.81 19.73
N ILE A 48 9.92 5.98 19.71
CA ILE A 48 8.98 4.91 19.33
C ILE A 48 8.60 5.10 17.86
N THR A 49 8.74 4.05 17.06
CA THR A 49 8.28 4.03 15.67
C THR A 49 7.14 3.03 15.49
N THR A 50 6.30 3.28 14.48
CA THR A 50 5.12 2.47 14.16
C THR A 50 5.08 2.15 12.67
N GLU A 51 6.19 1.65 12.14
CA GLU A 51 6.40 1.53 10.69
C GLU A 51 6.03 0.13 10.16
N ARG A 52 5.87 -0.86 11.03
CA ARG A 52 5.59 -2.25 10.66
C ARG A 52 4.15 -2.63 11.03
N LEU A 53 3.55 -3.56 10.28
CA LEU A 53 2.20 -4.09 10.55
C LEU A 53 2.24 -5.58 10.87
N ALA A 54 1.70 -5.95 12.03
CA ALA A 54 1.38 -7.33 12.35
C ALA A 54 0.07 -7.74 11.67
N LEU A 55 0.07 -8.86 10.96
CA LEU A 55 -1.10 -9.47 10.34
C LEU A 55 -1.51 -10.72 11.13
N PHE A 56 -2.81 -10.84 11.39
CA PHE A 56 -3.37 -11.87 12.26
C PHE A 56 -4.36 -12.73 11.47
N ASP A 57 -4.41 -14.03 11.76
CA ASP A 57 -5.60 -14.82 11.47
C ASP A 57 -6.55 -14.80 12.67
N LYS A 58 -7.58 -15.66 12.67
CA LYS A 58 -8.55 -15.78 13.76
C LYS A 58 -8.01 -16.49 15.01
N LYS A 59 -6.71 -16.86 15.04
CA LYS A 59 -6.04 -17.57 16.13
C LYS A 59 -4.87 -16.78 16.70
N GLY A 60 -4.26 -15.87 15.94
CA GLY A 60 -3.15 -15.03 16.39
C GLY A 60 -2.36 -14.42 15.24
N MET A 61 -1.21 -13.82 15.56
CA MET A 61 -0.30 -13.23 14.57
C MET A 61 0.27 -14.33 13.66
N ARG A 62 0.36 -14.05 12.36
CA ARG A 62 0.83 -14.98 11.33
C ARG A 62 1.93 -14.42 10.45
N SER A 63 1.88 -13.12 10.18
CA SER A 63 2.84 -12.47 9.30
C SER A 63 3.06 -11.04 9.73
N GLU A 64 4.06 -10.42 9.13
CA GLU A 64 4.45 -9.04 9.36
C GLU A 64 4.75 -8.37 8.02
N LEU A 65 4.37 -7.10 7.92
CA LEU A 65 4.76 -6.23 6.82
C LEU A 65 5.88 -5.29 7.28
N GLU A 66 6.95 -5.26 6.50
CA GLU A 66 8.06 -4.33 6.67
C GLU A 66 7.64 -2.88 6.36
N PRO A 67 8.46 -1.86 6.68
CA PRO A 67 8.08 -0.45 6.49
C PRO A 67 7.59 -0.10 5.08
N GLU A 68 8.28 -0.60 4.05
CA GLU A 68 7.92 -0.38 2.66
C GLU A 68 6.58 -1.05 2.30
N GLU A 69 6.40 -2.31 2.73
CA GLU A 69 5.17 -3.07 2.52
C GLU A 69 3.98 -2.46 3.26
N THR A 70 4.22 -1.97 4.48
CA THR A 70 3.24 -1.26 5.30
C THR A 70 2.81 0.03 4.63
N SER A 71 3.76 0.82 4.14
CA SER A 71 3.49 2.04 3.39
C SER A 71 2.63 1.74 2.16
N LEU A 72 2.98 0.70 1.42
CA LEU A 72 2.21 0.28 0.25
C LEU A 72 0.82 -0.26 0.60
N PHE A 73 0.70 -1.01 1.69
CA PHE A 73 -0.58 -1.48 2.22
C PHE A 73 -1.49 -0.28 2.55
N ARG A 74 -0.96 0.76 3.20
CA ARG A 74 -1.70 1.99 3.48
C ARG A 74 -2.15 2.69 2.20
N LEU A 75 -1.26 2.79 1.20
CA LEU A 75 -1.60 3.42 -0.08
C LEU A 75 -2.86 2.77 -0.69
N ILE A 76 -2.90 1.44 -0.73
CA ILE A 76 -4.00 0.71 -1.38
C ILE A 76 -5.25 0.53 -0.52
N THR A 77 -5.15 0.64 0.82
CA THR A 77 -6.28 0.44 1.74
C THR A 77 -6.82 1.73 2.36
N GLN A 78 -5.95 2.62 2.84
CA GLN A 78 -6.30 3.83 3.59
C GLN A 78 -6.39 5.07 2.71
N LYS A 79 -5.76 5.05 1.53
CA LYS A 79 -5.75 6.16 0.56
C LYS A 79 -5.37 7.48 1.23
N PRO A 80 -4.18 7.54 1.88
CA PRO A 80 -3.78 8.71 2.65
C PRO A 80 -3.72 9.94 1.75
N LYS A 81 -4.05 11.11 2.32
CA LYS A 81 -4.04 12.40 1.60
C LYS A 81 -2.64 12.81 1.16
N ARG A 82 -1.60 12.30 1.80
CA ARG A 82 -0.19 12.52 1.45
C ARG A 82 0.53 11.19 1.58
N PHE A 83 1.32 10.85 0.58
CA PHE A 83 2.12 9.64 0.56
C PHE A 83 3.49 9.99 0.01
N TYR A 84 4.53 9.65 0.76
CA TYR A 84 5.91 9.91 0.41
C TYR A 84 6.56 8.62 -0.06
N TYR A 85 7.28 8.71 -1.18
CA TYR A 85 7.98 7.59 -1.78
C TYR A 85 9.33 8.08 -2.31
N GLU A 86 10.40 7.44 -1.89
CA GLU A 86 11.76 7.78 -2.31
C GLU A 86 12.10 7.07 -3.60
N LEU A 87 12.69 7.82 -4.53
CA LEU A 87 13.33 7.26 -5.70
C LEU A 87 14.85 7.35 -5.54
N ASN A 88 15.50 6.26 -5.91
CA ASN A 88 16.90 6.35 -6.30
C ASN A 88 16.91 6.91 -7.73
N GLY A 89 17.56 8.05 -7.93
CA GLY A 89 17.76 8.61 -9.27
C GLY A 89 18.62 7.70 -10.15
N LYS A 90 18.82 8.13 -11.40
CA LYS A 90 19.63 7.37 -12.37
C LYS A 90 21.11 7.27 -11.97
N ASP A 91 21.60 8.21 -11.15
CA ASP A 91 22.96 8.27 -10.63
C ASP A 91 22.96 8.32 -9.09
N GLU A 92 24.01 7.80 -8.44
CA GLU A 92 24.14 7.75 -6.96
C GLU A 92 24.09 9.13 -6.26
N ASN A 93 24.22 10.22 -7.02
CA ASN A 93 24.20 11.59 -6.49
C ASN A 93 22.92 12.37 -6.82
N ASP A 94 21.97 11.76 -7.54
CA ASP A 94 20.73 12.42 -7.96
C ASP A 94 19.57 11.92 -7.09
N LEU A 95 19.43 12.51 -5.91
CA LEU A 95 18.32 12.22 -5.01
C LEU A 95 17.08 12.95 -5.52
N MET A 96 16.15 12.17 -6.07
CA MET A 96 14.85 12.65 -6.49
C MET A 96 13.79 12.12 -5.54
N VAL A 97 12.96 13.04 -5.05
CA VAL A 97 11.90 12.70 -4.12
C VAL A 97 10.55 12.91 -4.78
N THR A 98 9.72 11.87 -4.70
CA THR A 98 8.33 11.92 -5.16
C THR A 98 7.41 12.11 -3.96
N MET A 99 6.73 13.26 -3.91
CA MET A 99 5.60 13.46 -3.01
C MET A 99 4.30 13.22 -3.75
N ILE A 100 3.58 12.15 -3.40
CA ILE A 100 2.21 11.92 -3.89
C ILE A 100 1.23 12.78 -3.07
N ARG A 101 0.53 13.68 -3.77
CA ARG A 101 -0.49 14.60 -3.22
C ARG A 101 -1.90 14.04 -3.29
N ASP A 102 -2.19 13.16 -4.25
CA ASP A 102 -3.50 12.53 -4.40
C ASP A 102 -3.34 11.09 -4.87
N ALA A 103 -4.10 10.18 -4.23
CA ALA A 103 -4.12 8.77 -4.56
C ALA A 103 -5.57 8.29 -4.71
N LYS A 104 -5.90 7.80 -5.91
CA LYS A 104 -7.17 7.13 -6.19
C LYS A 104 -6.90 5.66 -6.43
N VAL A 105 -7.32 4.85 -5.47
CA VAL A 105 -7.18 3.40 -5.54
C VAL A 105 -8.55 2.74 -5.54
N ARG A 106 -8.75 1.83 -6.49
CA ARG A 106 -9.92 0.95 -6.57
C ARG A 106 -9.45 -0.44 -6.96
N TYR A 107 -10.24 -1.46 -6.63
CA TYR A 107 -10.06 -2.78 -7.18
C TYR A 107 -11.39 -3.34 -7.66
N ILE A 108 -11.31 -4.31 -8.55
CA ILE A 108 -12.44 -5.14 -8.99
C ILE A 108 -12.07 -6.60 -8.82
N LEU A 109 -12.98 -7.38 -8.23
CA LEU A 109 -12.93 -8.82 -8.23
C LEU A 109 -13.61 -9.33 -9.51
N LYS A 110 -12.88 -10.09 -10.33
CA LYS A 110 -13.37 -10.75 -11.53
C LYS A 110 -13.34 -12.24 -11.31
N GLU A 111 -14.51 -12.84 -11.16
CA GLU A 111 -14.65 -14.29 -11.01
C GLU A 111 -14.46 -15.02 -12.36
N ASP A 112 -14.79 -14.33 -13.46
CA ASP A 112 -14.59 -14.77 -14.83
C ASP A 112 -13.74 -13.77 -15.65
N PRO A 113 -12.81 -14.22 -16.51
CA PRO A 113 -12.47 -15.62 -16.81
C PRO A 113 -11.60 -16.28 -15.73
N LYS A 114 -11.52 -17.61 -15.74
CA LYS A 114 -10.61 -18.39 -14.88
C LYS A 114 -9.14 -18.30 -15.35
N PRO A 115 -8.14 -18.16 -14.46
CA PRO A 115 -8.29 -18.07 -13.00
C PRO A 115 -8.91 -16.71 -12.57
N PRO A 116 -9.74 -16.72 -11.52
CA PRO A 116 -10.34 -15.49 -11.01
C PRO A 116 -9.24 -14.51 -10.61
N LYS A 117 -9.52 -13.21 -10.67
CA LYS A 117 -8.51 -12.19 -10.40
C LYS A 117 -9.04 -10.98 -9.68
N ILE A 118 -8.16 -10.35 -8.90
CA ILE A 118 -8.37 -9.01 -8.37
C ILE A 118 -7.50 -8.06 -9.18
N LYS A 119 -8.13 -7.10 -9.85
CA LYS A 119 -7.42 -6.06 -10.60
C LYS A 119 -7.51 -4.73 -9.86
N TYR A 120 -6.35 -4.20 -9.48
CA TYR A 120 -6.20 -2.85 -8.93
C TYR A 120 -6.06 -1.80 -10.03
N ASP A 121 -6.72 -0.66 -9.83
CA ASP A 121 -6.59 0.60 -10.57
C ASP A 121 -6.04 1.63 -9.59
N VAL A 122 -4.77 2.00 -9.77
CA VAL A 122 -4.02 2.92 -8.90
C VAL A 122 -3.66 4.14 -9.72
N ARG A 123 -4.22 5.30 -9.37
CA ARG A 123 -3.93 6.58 -10.01
C ARG A 123 -3.30 7.50 -8.97
N LEU A 124 -2.06 7.89 -9.21
CA LEU A 124 -1.29 8.73 -8.30
C LEU A 124 -0.97 10.04 -9.01
N SER A 125 -1.06 11.14 -8.26
CA SER A 125 -0.51 12.42 -8.72
C SER A 125 0.34 13.04 -7.65
N GLY A 126 1.45 13.63 -8.06
CA GLY A 126 2.47 14.10 -7.14
C GLY A 126 3.41 15.11 -7.76
N ILE A 127 4.46 15.38 -7.01
CA ILE A 127 5.56 16.25 -7.43
C ILE A 127 6.85 15.51 -7.28
N VAL A 128 7.72 15.79 -8.23
CA VAL A 128 9.12 15.39 -8.15
C VAL A 128 9.96 16.61 -7.86
N ALA A 129 10.87 16.44 -6.91
CA ALA A 129 11.84 17.41 -6.46
C ALA A 129 13.24 16.83 -6.68
N GLU A 130 14.10 17.54 -7.42
CA GLU A 130 15.51 17.17 -7.62
C GLU A 130 16.39 17.97 -6.66
N SER A 131 17.33 17.30 -6.00
CA SER A 131 18.32 17.97 -5.16
C SER A 131 19.35 18.70 -6.04
N GLY A 132 19.14 20.00 -6.29
CA GLY A 132 20.20 20.90 -6.75
C GLY A 132 20.08 21.49 -8.16
N ASN A 133 19.05 21.16 -8.94
CA ASN A 133 18.80 21.79 -10.25
C ASN A 133 17.49 22.58 -10.27
N GLU A 134 17.55 23.81 -10.79
CA GLU A 134 16.38 24.70 -10.99
C GLU A 134 15.67 24.45 -12.34
N GLU A 135 16.12 23.46 -13.13
CA GLU A 135 15.55 23.17 -14.45
C GLU A 135 14.29 22.29 -14.36
N VAL A 136 13.37 22.51 -15.31
CA VAL A 136 12.17 21.70 -15.47
C VAL A 136 12.58 20.31 -15.94
N VAL A 137 12.47 19.32 -15.07
CA VAL A 137 12.77 17.92 -15.37
C VAL A 137 11.68 17.32 -16.25
N ASP A 138 12.05 16.60 -17.31
CA ASP A 138 11.11 15.73 -18.02
C ASP A 138 10.70 14.56 -17.11
N THR A 139 9.50 14.66 -16.54
CA THR A 139 8.98 13.71 -15.56
C THR A 139 8.55 12.38 -16.19
N SER A 140 8.40 12.31 -17.52
CA SER A 140 7.77 11.16 -18.20
C SER A 140 8.54 9.86 -17.99
N VAL A 141 9.87 9.93 -17.94
CA VAL A 141 10.71 8.73 -17.70
C VAL A 141 10.53 8.24 -16.26
N TYR A 142 10.43 9.16 -15.30
CA TYR A 142 10.26 8.85 -13.89
C TYR A 142 8.87 8.28 -13.60
N GLU A 143 7.82 8.88 -14.20
CA GLU A 143 6.46 8.34 -14.15
C GLU A 143 6.42 6.87 -14.62
N LEU A 144 7.06 6.55 -15.74
CA LEU A 144 7.09 5.17 -16.25
C LEU A 144 7.88 4.20 -15.35
N VAL A 145 8.94 4.66 -14.70
CA VAL A 145 9.71 3.85 -13.74
C VAL A 145 8.85 3.58 -12.50
N GLU A 146 8.25 4.64 -11.94
CA GLU A 146 7.35 4.57 -10.77
C GLU A 146 6.16 3.66 -11.00
N GLU A 147 5.48 3.81 -12.14
CA GLU A 147 4.36 2.97 -12.53
C GLU A 147 4.73 1.48 -12.52
N ARG A 148 5.92 1.14 -13.04
CA ARG A 148 6.41 -0.24 -13.09
C ARG A 148 6.77 -0.75 -11.70
N GLU A 149 7.48 0.05 -10.90
CA GLU A 149 7.88 -0.36 -9.55
C GLU A 149 6.68 -0.55 -8.64
N ILE A 150 5.79 0.45 -8.55
CA ILE A 150 4.59 0.38 -7.72
C ILE A 150 3.72 -0.79 -8.16
N LYS A 151 3.56 -1.02 -9.47
CA LYS A 151 2.83 -2.19 -9.98
C LYS A 151 3.41 -3.49 -9.46
N LEU A 152 4.73 -3.69 -9.57
CA LEU A 152 5.39 -4.90 -9.11
C LEU A 152 5.29 -5.06 -7.60
N LYS A 153 5.50 -3.99 -6.84
CA LYS A 153 5.44 -4.01 -5.37
C LYS A 153 4.02 -4.30 -4.89
N VAL A 154 2.98 -3.74 -5.51
CA VAL A 154 1.57 -4.01 -5.14
C VAL A 154 1.23 -5.47 -5.34
N VAL A 155 1.58 -6.02 -6.51
CA VAL A 155 1.32 -7.44 -6.81
C VAL A 155 2.06 -8.34 -5.84
N ARG A 156 3.35 -8.08 -5.57
CA ARG A 156 4.15 -8.86 -4.62
C ARG A 156 3.60 -8.81 -3.20
N LEU A 157 3.17 -7.64 -2.74
CA LEU A 157 2.54 -7.49 -1.42
C LEU A 157 1.28 -8.34 -1.30
N LEU A 158 0.40 -8.27 -2.31
CA LEU A 158 -0.84 -9.06 -2.33
C LEU A 158 -0.56 -10.56 -2.38
N GLU A 159 0.41 -11.00 -3.17
CA GLU A 159 0.85 -12.40 -3.25
C GLU A 159 1.46 -12.87 -1.92
N LYS A 160 2.29 -12.06 -1.26
CA LYS A 160 2.84 -12.36 0.07
C LYS A 160 1.72 -12.58 1.08
N ILE A 161 0.77 -11.65 1.15
CA ILE A 161 -0.39 -11.72 2.05
C ILE A 161 -1.24 -12.97 1.77
N GLN A 162 -1.53 -13.25 0.50
CA GLN A 162 -2.29 -14.44 0.07
C GLN A 162 -1.55 -15.74 0.43
N SER A 163 -0.23 -15.79 0.22
CA SER A 163 0.59 -16.97 0.55
C SER A 163 0.64 -17.28 2.04
N ALA A 164 0.46 -16.25 2.89
CA ALA A 164 0.30 -16.41 4.33
C ALA A 164 -1.11 -16.89 4.73
N GLY A 165 -2.03 -17.02 3.76
CA GLY A 165 -3.41 -17.44 4.00
C GLY A 165 -4.28 -16.37 4.66
N LEU A 166 -3.91 -15.09 4.52
CA LEU A 166 -4.55 -13.96 5.19
C LEU A 166 -5.27 -13.06 4.20
N ASP A 167 -6.33 -12.37 4.63
CA ASP A 167 -7.03 -11.34 3.88
C ASP A 167 -7.27 -10.05 4.72
N PRO A 168 -6.20 -9.31 5.05
CA PRO A 168 -6.29 -8.03 5.76
C PRO A 168 -6.87 -6.90 4.89
N LEU A 169 -7.08 -7.12 3.58
CA LEU A 169 -7.70 -6.13 2.70
C LEU A 169 -9.23 -6.23 2.71
N GLY A 170 -9.77 -7.39 3.10
CA GLY A 170 -11.21 -7.61 3.21
C GLY A 170 -11.88 -8.01 1.90
N PHE A 171 -11.14 -8.68 0.99
CA PHE A 171 -11.68 -9.14 -0.28
C PHE A 171 -12.81 -10.16 -0.08
N GLY A 172 -12.69 -11.04 0.91
CA GLY A 172 -13.70 -12.02 1.25
C GLY A 172 -14.95 -11.37 1.81
N LEU A 173 -14.80 -10.33 2.63
CA LEU A 173 -15.93 -9.57 3.16
C LEU A 173 -16.66 -8.87 2.01
N HIS A 174 -15.92 -8.32 1.05
CA HIS A 174 -16.47 -7.75 -0.18
C HIS A 174 -17.19 -8.81 -1.02
N TYR A 175 -16.60 -9.98 -1.23
CA TYR A 175 -17.22 -11.10 -1.92
C TYR A 175 -18.54 -11.54 -1.26
N LEU A 176 -18.52 -11.79 0.05
CA LEU A 176 -19.67 -12.19 0.85
C LEU A 176 -20.79 -11.12 0.83
N SER A 177 -20.47 -9.84 0.65
CA SER A 177 -21.49 -8.78 0.59
C SER A 177 -22.40 -8.86 -0.65
N TYR A 178 -21.97 -9.54 -1.72
CA TYR A 178 -22.77 -9.75 -2.94
C TYR A 178 -23.45 -11.12 -3.00
N HIS A 179 -23.18 -12.01 -2.05
CA HIS A 179 -23.70 -13.36 -2.03
C HIS A 179 -24.59 -13.60 -0.79
N TRP A 180 -25.68 -14.36 -0.94
CA TRP A 180 -26.77 -14.42 0.04
C TRP A 180 -26.87 -15.75 0.81
N ASN A 181 -25.90 -16.65 0.68
CA ASN A 181 -25.80 -17.93 1.40
C ASN A 181 -24.55 -17.96 2.32
N PRO A 182 -24.66 -17.50 3.58
CA PRO A 182 -23.50 -17.22 4.44
C PRO A 182 -22.51 -18.38 4.65
N LYS A 183 -22.98 -19.63 4.66
CA LYS A 183 -22.10 -20.79 4.85
C LYS A 183 -21.46 -21.26 3.55
N GLY A 184 -22.28 -21.43 2.51
CA GLY A 184 -21.79 -21.88 1.20
C GLY A 184 -20.85 -20.87 0.55
N ASP A 185 -21.13 -19.58 0.73
CA ASP A 185 -20.32 -18.51 0.14
C ASP A 185 -18.97 -18.36 0.84
N TRP A 186 -18.91 -18.64 2.15
CA TRP A 186 -17.64 -18.65 2.86
C TRP A 186 -16.75 -19.80 2.41
N GLU A 187 -17.30 -21.02 2.30
CA GLU A 187 -16.57 -22.18 1.79
C GLU A 187 -16.11 -21.96 0.34
N ALA A 188 -16.95 -21.35 -0.49
CA ALA A 188 -16.61 -20.97 -1.85
C ALA A 188 -15.46 -19.95 -1.88
N TRP A 189 -15.52 -18.90 -1.05
CA TRP A 189 -14.43 -17.93 -0.92
C TRP A 189 -13.12 -18.58 -0.48
N GLN A 190 -13.16 -19.47 0.51
CA GLN A 190 -11.97 -20.18 0.98
C GLN A 190 -11.32 -21.06 -0.10
N ALA A 191 -12.12 -21.64 -0.99
CA ALA A 191 -11.62 -22.38 -2.15
C ALA A 191 -11.09 -21.46 -3.26
N LEU A 192 -11.71 -20.29 -3.44
CA LEU A 192 -11.41 -19.32 -4.51
C LEU A 192 -10.17 -18.47 -4.19
N TYR A 193 -10.05 -17.97 -2.96
CA TYR A 193 -9.02 -17.00 -2.55
C TYR A 193 -7.59 -17.46 -2.86
N PRO A 194 -7.16 -18.71 -2.57
CA PRO A 194 -5.80 -19.17 -2.87
C PRO A 194 -5.48 -19.27 -4.37
N GLN A 195 -6.50 -19.30 -5.23
CA GLN A 195 -6.36 -19.42 -6.68
C GLN A 195 -6.38 -18.07 -7.41
N LEU A 196 -6.72 -16.98 -6.69
CA LEU A 196 -6.79 -15.64 -7.27
C LEU A 196 -5.45 -15.20 -7.83
N LYS A 197 -5.50 -14.55 -8.98
CA LYS A 197 -4.38 -13.78 -9.53
C LYS A 197 -4.55 -12.30 -9.22
N PHE A 198 -3.44 -11.63 -8.97
CA PHE A 198 -3.42 -10.19 -8.75
C PHE A 198 -2.88 -9.49 -9.99
N GLU A 199 -3.58 -8.43 -10.41
CA GLU A 199 -3.15 -7.53 -11.45
C GLU A 199 -3.21 -6.10 -10.91
N ALA A 200 -2.27 -5.24 -11.34
CA ALA A 200 -2.32 -3.82 -11.04
C ALA A 200 -2.07 -3.02 -12.32
N ASP A 201 -2.93 -2.02 -12.52
CA ASP A 201 -2.78 -0.94 -13.49
C ASP A 201 -2.48 0.33 -12.69
N VAL A 202 -1.29 0.87 -12.89
CA VAL A 202 -0.76 2.03 -12.17
C VAL A 202 -0.56 3.15 -13.18
N GLN A 203 -1.05 4.34 -12.88
CA GLN A 203 -0.67 5.57 -13.57
C GLN A 203 -0.14 6.58 -12.56
N VAL A 204 0.97 7.21 -12.90
CA VAL A 204 1.60 8.25 -12.08
C VAL A 204 1.68 9.53 -12.92
N GLN A 205 1.25 10.64 -12.32
CA GLN A 205 1.37 11.97 -12.93
C GLN A 205 2.17 12.87 -12.00
N LEU A 206 3.36 13.25 -12.43
CA LEU A 206 4.28 14.08 -11.67
C LEU A 206 4.30 15.49 -12.26
N ARG A 207 4.46 16.47 -11.39
CA ARG A 207 4.80 17.84 -11.77
C ARG A 207 6.16 18.15 -11.21
N SER A 208 7.04 18.68 -12.05
CA SER A 208 8.28 19.29 -11.57
C SER A 208 7.92 20.60 -10.85
N GLU A 209 8.21 20.69 -9.56
CA GLU A 209 8.27 21.98 -8.87
C GLU A 209 9.77 22.29 -8.73
N GLY A 210 10.24 23.34 -9.42
CA GLY A 210 11.52 23.96 -9.05
C GLY A 210 11.32 24.59 -7.67
N PHE A 211 12.20 24.28 -6.72
CA PHE A 211 12.14 24.94 -5.41
C PHE A 211 12.43 26.43 -5.60
N VAL A 212 11.38 27.25 -5.56
CA VAL A 212 11.55 28.70 -5.45
C VAL A 212 12.02 28.97 -4.02
N LYS A 213 13.24 29.52 -3.93
CA LYS A 213 13.92 29.98 -2.71
C LYS A 213 13.04 30.79 -1.76
#